data_AF-A0A7L2ZHP1-F1
#
_entry.id   AF-A0A7L2ZHP1-F1
#
_cell.length_a   1.000
_cell.length_b   1.000
_cell.length_c   1.000
_cell.angle_alpha   90.00
_cell.angle_beta   90.00
_cell.angle_gamma   90.00
#
_symmetry.space_group_name_H-M   'P 1'
#
loop_
_entity.id
_entity.type
_entity.pdbx_description
1 polymer ?
#
loop_
_entity_poly.entity_id
_entity_poly.type
_entity_poly.pdbx_seq_one_letter_code
_entity_poly.pdbx_strand_id
1 'polypeptide(L)'
;LSDRFFPFGAIQTDAVLSLDEDTTLSTSEVDFAFSVWRSFPERIVGFSTQSHFWDPEQRRWGYTSKWTNELSMVLTAAAFYHRYYHSLFTEYLPAGLRELVDGLAACEDILMNVLVAAVTKLPPIKVTQRKQHKEGVAQCGEGAAGTPPGGQRSPSAPHSAPARAEGTEGSRRFSQRQDCLEQLADWFGHMPLVSSRLRLDPVLFKDQVSVLRKKYPSLEKP
;
A
#
# COMPACT_ATOMS: atom_id res chain seq x y z
N LEU A 1 12.75 -5.64 12.04
CA LEU A 1 11.67 -5.17 11.12
C LEU A 1 12.28 -4.43 9.93
N SER A 2 13.25 -3.54 10.16
CA SER A 2 14.03 -2.87 9.11
C SER A 2 14.96 -3.81 8.31
N ASP A 3 15.17 -5.05 8.77
CA ASP A 3 16.06 -6.05 8.15
C ASP A 3 15.77 -6.31 6.66
N ARG A 4 14.53 -6.09 6.21
CA ARG A 4 14.15 -6.19 4.79
C ARG A 4 14.92 -5.22 3.88
N PHE A 5 15.52 -4.17 4.44
CA PHE A 5 16.31 -3.15 3.75
C PHE A 5 17.81 -3.37 3.87
N PHE A 6 18.24 -4.47 4.46
CA PHE A 6 19.65 -4.83 4.49
C PHE A 6 20.17 -5.15 3.07
N PRO A 7 21.36 -4.68 2.66
CA PRO A 7 21.89 -4.87 1.31
C PRO A 7 22.38 -6.32 1.10
N PHE A 8 21.45 -7.26 0.96
CA PHE A 8 21.78 -8.67 0.74
C PHE A 8 22.48 -8.88 -0.60
N GLY A 9 23.66 -9.53 -0.58
CA GLY A 9 24.43 -9.82 -1.80
C GLY A 9 23.72 -10.74 -2.81
N ALA A 10 22.64 -11.42 -2.41
CA ALA A 10 21.78 -12.18 -3.30
C ALA A 10 20.94 -11.29 -4.23
N ILE A 11 20.72 -10.01 -3.89
CA ILE A 11 19.96 -9.06 -4.70
C ILE A 11 20.87 -8.47 -5.77
N GLN A 12 20.83 -9.07 -6.95
CA GLN A 12 21.64 -8.66 -8.10
C GLN A 12 20.94 -7.64 -9.02
N THR A 13 19.62 -7.48 -8.89
CA THR A 13 18.80 -6.60 -9.72
C THR A 13 18.79 -5.18 -9.17
N ASP A 14 18.74 -4.19 -10.06
CA ASP A 14 18.61 -2.80 -9.62
C ASP A 14 17.22 -2.51 -9.03
N ALA A 15 16.18 -3.13 -9.57
CA ALA A 15 14.83 -3.08 -9.01
C ALA A 15 14.67 -4.08 -7.86
N VAL A 16 14.03 -3.63 -6.79
CA VAL A 16 13.55 -4.47 -5.69
C VAL A 16 12.04 -4.31 -5.62
N LEU A 17 11.32 -5.42 -5.72
CA LEU A 17 9.92 -5.51 -5.33
C LEU A 17 9.86 -5.94 -3.87
N SER A 18 9.38 -5.09 -2.97
CA SER A 18 9.07 -5.54 -1.61
C SER A 18 7.56 -5.68 -1.40
N LEU A 19 7.20 -6.81 -0.80
CA LEU A 19 5.85 -7.28 -0.58
C LEU A 19 5.71 -7.76 0.87
N ASP A 20 4.60 -7.41 1.50
CA ASP A 20 4.21 -7.97 2.80
C ASP A 20 3.40 -9.26 2.61
N GLU A 21 3.36 -10.12 3.63
CA GLU A 21 2.75 -11.46 3.57
C GLU A 21 1.24 -11.43 3.24
N ASP A 22 0.55 -10.37 3.66
CA ASP A 22 -0.89 -10.15 3.44
C ASP A 22 -1.21 -9.45 2.12
N THR A 23 -0.20 -9.11 1.32
CA THR A 23 -0.37 -8.38 0.07
C THR A 23 -0.54 -9.33 -1.10
N THR A 24 -1.68 -9.20 -1.80
CA THR A 24 -1.98 -9.98 -3.02
C THR A 24 -2.01 -9.07 -4.25
N LEU A 25 -1.10 -9.31 -5.19
CA LEU A 25 -1.05 -8.63 -6.49
C LEU A 25 -1.13 -9.66 -7.63
N SER A 26 -1.84 -9.30 -8.68
CA SER A 26 -1.83 -10.04 -9.95
C SER A 26 -0.56 -9.76 -10.75
N THR A 27 -0.19 -10.69 -11.63
CA THR A 27 0.99 -10.54 -12.50
C THR A 27 0.93 -9.27 -13.34
N SER A 28 -0.25 -8.90 -13.85
CA SER A 28 -0.42 -7.69 -14.66
C SER A 28 -0.20 -6.40 -13.85
N GLU A 29 -0.55 -6.39 -12.56
CA GLU A 29 -0.27 -5.27 -11.67
C GLU A 29 1.23 -5.14 -11.40
N VAL A 30 1.90 -6.27 -11.16
CA VAL A 30 3.36 -6.31 -10.97
C VAL A 30 4.10 -5.86 -12.23
N ASP A 31 3.71 -6.37 -13.41
CA ASP A 31 4.32 -6.01 -14.70
C ASP A 31 4.14 -4.52 -15.04
N PHE A 32 2.96 -3.98 -14.76
CA PHE A 32 2.68 -2.57 -14.95
C PHE A 32 3.51 -1.71 -14.00
N ALA A 33 3.50 -2.03 -12.70
CA ALA A 33 4.27 -1.30 -11.69
C ALA A 33 5.79 -1.34 -11.99
N PHE A 34 6.30 -2.49 -12.42
CA PHE A 34 7.70 -2.62 -12.84
C PHE A 34 8.00 -1.79 -14.09
N SER A 35 7.10 -1.75 -15.08
CA SER A 35 7.27 -0.92 -16.27
C SER A 35 7.25 0.58 -15.96
N VAL A 36 6.41 0.99 -15.02
CA VAL A 36 6.43 2.35 -14.47
C VAL A 36 7.76 2.62 -13.78
N TRP A 37 8.22 1.73 -12.90
CA TRP A 37 9.50 1.88 -12.20
C TRP A 37 10.68 2.00 -13.15
N ARG A 38 10.73 1.20 -14.23
CA ARG A 38 11.78 1.32 -15.26
C ARG A 38 11.86 2.70 -15.91
N SER A 39 10.75 3.44 -15.94
CA SER A 39 10.70 4.80 -16.48
C SER A 39 11.10 5.86 -15.46
N PHE A 40 11.11 5.52 -14.16
CA PHE A 40 11.39 6.39 -13.03
C PHE A 40 12.19 5.65 -11.93
N PRO A 41 13.39 5.11 -12.25
CA PRO A 41 14.11 4.19 -11.38
C PRO A 41 14.53 4.81 -10.04
N GLU A 42 14.65 6.14 -9.99
CA GLU A 42 14.96 6.89 -8.78
C GLU A 42 13.79 7.03 -7.80
N ARG A 43 12.55 6.72 -8.22
CA ARG A 43 11.33 6.96 -7.40
C ARG A 43 10.78 5.65 -6.85
N ILE A 44 10.15 5.72 -5.67
CA ILE A 44 9.35 4.60 -5.15
C ILE A 44 8.04 4.55 -5.93
N VAL A 45 7.70 3.38 -6.48
CA VAL A 45 6.47 3.12 -7.24
C VAL A 45 5.66 2.05 -6.51
N GLY A 46 4.42 2.33 -6.14
CA GLY A 46 3.62 1.32 -5.42
C GLY A 46 2.14 1.66 -5.27
N PHE A 47 1.44 0.79 -4.54
CA PHE A 47 -0.03 0.71 -4.56
C PHE A 47 -0.70 1.45 -3.40
N SER A 48 -0.13 1.36 -2.19
CA SER A 48 -0.67 1.99 -0.99
C SER A 48 0.04 3.30 -0.68
N THR A 49 -0.72 4.37 -0.53
CA THR A 49 -0.19 5.74 -0.38
C THR A 49 -0.62 6.37 0.93
N GLN A 50 0.25 7.22 1.46
CA GLN A 50 0.02 8.05 2.64
C GLN A 50 0.48 9.48 2.35
N SER A 51 0.10 10.44 3.20
CA SER A 51 0.55 11.82 3.07
C SER A 51 1.01 12.39 4.39
N HIS A 52 1.97 13.31 4.31
CA HIS A 52 2.22 14.26 5.38
C HIS A 52 1.36 15.52 5.18
N PHE A 53 1.19 16.31 6.23
CA PHE A 53 0.60 17.65 6.18
C PHE A 53 1.20 18.51 7.30
N TRP A 54 1.14 19.83 7.16
CA TRP A 54 1.48 20.73 8.27
C TRP A 54 0.22 21.03 9.08
N ASP A 55 0.27 20.79 10.39
CA ASP A 55 -0.79 21.21 11.32
C ASP A 55 -0.42 22.60 11.90
N PRO A 56 -1.10 23.68 11.50
CA PRO A 56 -0.81 25.02 12.01
C PRO A 56 -1.25 25.23 13.46
N GLU A 57 -2.21 24.45 13.96
CA GLU A 57 -2.71 24.56 15.34
C GLU A 57 -1.71 23.94 16.30
N GLN A 58 -1.20 22.76 15.96
CA GLN A 58 -0.21 22.03 16.75
C GLN A 58 1.23 22.43 16.43
N ARG A 59 1.46 23.20 15.35
CA ARG A 59 2.77 23.58 14.81
C ARG A 59 3.71 22.38 14.63
N ARG A 60 3.16 21.29 14.11
CA ARG A 60 3.89 20.05 13.85
C ARG A 60 3.51 19.41 12.53
N TRP A 61 4.37 18.52 12.05
CA TRP A 61 4.07 17.68 10.90
C TRP A 61 3.11 16.56 11.28
N GLY A 62 2.05 16.42 10.51
CA GLY A 62 1.02 15.40 10.63
C GLY A 62 1.17 14.28 9.60
N TYR A 63 0.78 13.07 9.97
CA TYR A 63 0.67 11.89 9.13
C TYR A 63 -0.81 11.59 8.86
N THR A 64 -1.18 11.26 7.63
CA THR A 64 -2.55 10.88 7.30
C THR A 64 -2.64 9.70 6.33
N SER A 65 -3.58 8.81 6.64
CA SER A 65 -4.05 7.71 5.78
C SER A 65 -5.36 8.01 5.08
N LYS A 66 -5.86 9.25 5.22
CA LYS A 66 -7.09 9.66 4.55
C LYS A 66 -6.92 9.52 3.04
N TRP A 67 -7.96 8.99 2.40
CA TRP A 67 -8.00 8.87 0.95
C TRP A 67 -8.13 10.26 0.34
N THR A 68 -7.00 10.84 -0.03
CA THR A 68 -6.94 12.13 -0.73
C THR A 68 -6.27 11.94 -2.09
N ASN A 69 -6.39 12.95 -2.95
CA ASN A 69 -5.69 12.98 -4.24
C ASN A 69 -4.21 13.35 -4.09
N GLU A 70 -3.76 13.68 -2.89
CA GLU A 70 -2.39 14.05 -2.58
C GLU A 70 -1.70 12.92 -1.83
N LEU A 71 -0.46 12.66 -2.21
CA LEU A 71 0.40 11.64 -1.63
C LEU A 71 1.81 12.18 -1.50
N SER A 72 2.51 11.74 -0.46
CA SER A 72 3.93 12.03 -0.31
C SER A 72 4.74 10.78 0.04
N MET A 73 4.06 9.67 0.30
CA MET A 73 4.65 8.40 0.69
C MET A 73 3.94 7.26 -0.03
N VAL A 74 4.71 6.23 -0.38
CA VAL A 74 4.22 4.91 -0.80
C VAL A 74 4.73 3.88 0.20
N LEU A 75 3.85 3.05 0.74
CA LEU A 75 4.23 2.01 1.69
C LEU A 75 5.02 0.90 0.97
N THR A 76 6.12 0.44 1.57
CA THR A 76 6.99 -0.58 0.97
C THR A 76 6.39 -1.99 1.04
N ALA A 77 5.24 -2.13 1.71
CA ALA A 77 4.41 -3.33 1.71
C ALA A 77 4.00 -3.80 0.30
N ALA A 78 3.97 -2.90 -0.68
CA ALA A 78 3.69 -3.23 -2.07
C ALA A 78 4.33 -2.16 -2.99
N ALA A 79 5.64 -2.23 -3.17
CA ALA A 79 6.37 -1.23 -3.94
C ALA A 79 7.62 -1.73 -4.64
N PHE A 80 7.90 -1.10 -5.78
CA PHE A 80 9.18 -1.13 -6.48
C PHE A 80 10.04 0.08 -6.12
N TYR A 81 11.32 -0.15 -5.88
CA TYR A 81 12.32 0.90 -5.67
C TYR A 81 13.72 0.37 -6.02
N HIS A 82 14.71 1.26 -6.07
CA HIS A 82 16.07 0.88 -6.42
C HIS A 82 16.81 0.26 -5.23
N ARG A 83 17.55 -0.84 -5.44
CA ARG A 83 18.41 -1.48 -4.42
C ARG A 83 19.43 -0.54 -3.76
N TYR A 84 19.84 0.53 -4.43
CA TYR A 84 20.79 1.51 -3.90
C TYR A 84 20.30 2.12 -2.59
N TYR A 85 18.98 2.20 -2.41
CA TYR A 85 18.38 2.68 -1.17
C TYR A 85 18.60 1.73 0.01
N HIS A 86 18.88 0.44 -0.19
CA HIS A 86 19.31 -0.47 0.89
C HIS A 86 20.68 -0.09 1.44
N SER A 87 21.64 0.20 0.54
CA SER A 87 22.97 0.70 0.92
C SER A 87 22.88 2.04 1.63
N LEU A 88 22.10 3.00 1.10
CA LEU A 88 21.87 4.28 1.79
C LEU A 88 21.22 4.09 3.17
N PHE A 89 20.22 3.21 3.26
CA PHE A 89 19.50 2.95 4.50
C PHE A 89 20.41 2.33 5.56
N THR A 90 21.30 1.41 5.18
CA THR A 90 22.13 0.65 6.13
C THR A 90 23.46 1.35 6.44
N GLU A 91 24.12 1.91 5.43
CA GLU A 91 25.50 2.42 5.53
C GLU A 91 25.56 3.94 5.78
N TYR A 92 24.59 4.70 5.27
CA TYR A 92 24.62 6.17 5.34
C TYR A 92 23.72 6.75 6.43
N LEU A 93 22.63 6.06 6.79
CA LEU A 93 21.80 6.52 7.91
C LEU A 93 22.52 6.28 9.24
N PRO A 94 22.62 7.31 10.10
CA PRO A 94 23.22 7.17 11.41
C PRO A 94 22.52 6.10 12.24
N ALA A 95 23.30 5.36 13.03
CA ALA A 95 22.80 4.25 13.84
C ALA A 95 21.60 4.67 14.72
N GLY A 96 21.64 5.86 15.33
CA GLY A 96 20.53 6.36 16.16
C GLY A 96 19.20 6.51 15.41
N LEU A 97 19.22 6.81 14.10
CA LEU A 97 18.00 6.89 13.30
C LEU A 97 17.44 5.49 12.98
N ARG A 98 18.32 4.51 12.81
CA ARG A 98 17.92 3.10 12.64
C ARG A 98 17.35 2.53 13.94
N GLU A 99 18.01 2.81 15.07
CA GLU A 99 17.53 2.43 16.40
C GLU A 99 16.16 3.04 16.74
N LEU A 100 15.93 4.31 16.34
CA LEU A 100 14.63 4.96 16.47
C LEU A 100 13.53 4.16 15.72
N VAL A 101 13.81 3.74 14.49
CA VAL A 101 12.85 2.97 13.68
C VAL A 101 12.64 1.57 14.22
N ASP A 102 13.69 0.91 14.72
CA ASP A 102 13.54 -0.40 15.34
C ASP A 102 12.73 -0.34 16.65
N GLY A 103 12.81 0.77 17.39
CA GLY A 103 11.97 1.05 18.55
C GLY A 103 10.52 1.43 18.20
N LEU A 104 10.31 2.04 17.04
CA LEU A 104 8.99 2.44 16.51
C LEU A 104 8.56 1.48 15.40
N ALA A 105 8.20 0.26 15.79
CA ALA A 105 7.62 -0.75 14.89
C ALA A 105 6.57 -0.08 13.98
N ALA A 106 6.77 -0.15 12.65
CA ALA A 106 5.99 0.47 11.57
C ALA A 106 6.45 1.84 11.03
N CYS A 107 7.64 2.34 11.37
CA CYS A 107 8.20 3.54 10.76
C CYS A 107 9.17 3.28 9.59
N GLU A 108 9.56 2.04 9.33
CA GLU A 108 10.58 1.71 8.34
C GLU A 108 10.21 2.19 6.92
N ASP A 109 8.93 2.11 6.55
CA ASP A 109 8.39 2.67 5.31
C ASP A 109 8.58 4.19 5.22
N ILE A 110 8.29 4.91 6.30
CA ILE A 110 8.32 6.38 6.36
C ILE A 110 9.77 6.82 6.22
N LEU A 111 10.68 6.20 6.97
CA LEU A 111 12.11 6.49 6.87
C LEU A 111 12.63 6.22 5.46
N MET A 112 12.21 5.12 4.81
CA MET A 112 12.59 4.85 3.43
C MET A 112 12.10 5.96 2.48
N ASN A 113 10.85 6.42 2.61
CA ASN A 113 10.33 7.53 1.80
C ASN A 113 11.06 8.85 2.07
N VAL A 114 11.36 9.15 3.33
CA VAL A 114 12.12 10.34 3.74
C VAL A 114 13.52 10.30 3.16
N LEU A 115 14.21 9.16 3.24
CA LEU A 115 15.55 8.94 2.67
C LEU A 115 15.55 9.18 1.16
N VAL A 116 14.62 8.54 0.44
CA VAL A 116 14.53 8.68 -1.03
C VAL A 116 14.20 10.12 -1.41
N ALA A 117 13.24 10.76 -0.74
CA ALA A 117 12.88 12.15 -1.02
C ALA A 117 14.01 13.12 -0.66
N ALA A 118 14.76 12.85 0.42
CA ALA A 118 15.89 13.68 0.83
C ALA A 118 17.00 13.71 -0.23
N VAL A 119 17.31 12.57 -0.85
CA VAL A 119 18.39 12.45 -1.85
C VAL A 119 17.94 12.79 -3.27
N THR A 120 16.71 12.49 -3.66
CA THR A 120 16.22 12.73 -5.03
C THR A 120 15.48 14.06 -5.18
N LYS A 121 14.91 14.59 -4.10
CA LYS A 121 13.93 15.70 -4.12
C LYS A 121 12.70 15.41 -4.98
N LEU A 122 12.39 14.13 -5.21
CA LEU A 122 11.24 13.70 -6.00
C LEU A 122 10.19 13.00 -5.12
N PRO A 123 8.89 13.19 -5.39
CA PRO A 123 7.83 12.48 -4.68
C PRO A 123 7.72 11.02 -5.17
N PRO A 124 7.02 10.12 -4.48
CA PRO A 124 6.78 8.77 -5.01
C PRO A 124 5.69 8.76 -6.10
N ILE A 125 5.47 7.60 -6.74
CA ILE A 125 4.46 7.38 -7.79
C ILE A 125 3.43 6.35 -7.33
N LYS A 126 2.16 6.73 -7.41
CA LYS A 126 1.05 5.81 -7.17
C LYS A 126 0.70 5.02 -8.43
N VAL A 127 0.61 3.72 -8.31
CA VAL A 127 -0.04 2.83 -9.29
C VAL A 127 -1.31 2.24 -8.70
N THR A 128 -2.19 1.71 -9.55
CA THR A 128 -3.47 1.16 -9.09
C THR A 128 -3.52 -0.34 -9.01
N GLN A 129 -4.20 -0.79 -7.97
CA GLN A 129 -4.65 -2.16 -7.81
C GLN A 129 -6.06 -2.28 -8.39
N ARG A 130 -6.28 -3.27 -9.25
CA ARG A 130 -7.62 -3.65 -9.70
C ARG A 130 -8.36 -4.23 -8.50
N LYS A 131 -9.33 -3.48 -7.99
CA LYS A 131 -10.22 -3.95 -6.92
C LYS A 131 -10.94 -5.20 -7.42
N GLN A 132 -10.62 -6.37 -6.89
CA GLN A 132 -11.41 -7.57 -7.10
C GLN A 132 -12.77 -7.35 -6.44
N HIS A 133 -13.79 -7.04 -7.24
CA HIS A 133 -15.16 -7.18 -6.79
C HIS A 133 -15.36 -8.69 -6.63
N LYS A 134 -15.46 -9.19 -5.39
CA LYS A 134 -16.00 -10.54 -5.17
C LYS A 134 -17.41 -10.51 -5.74
N GLU A 135 -17.58 -11.02 -6.96
CA GLU A 135 -18.88 -11.34 -7.51
C GLU A 135 -19.48 -12.40 -6.58
N GLY A 136 -20.36 -11.96 -5.68
CA GLY A 136 -21.27 -12.85 -5.00
C GLY A 136 -22.15 -13.46 -6.07
N VAL A 137 -21.86 -14.69 -6.48
CA VAL A 137 -22.70 -15.48 -7.37
C VAL A 137 -24.01 -15.73 -6.62
N ALA A 138 -24.96 -14.80 -6.75
CA ALA A 138 -26.36 -15.05 -6.48
C ALA A 138 -26.86 -15.94 -7.62
N GLN A 139 -26.76 -17.25 -7.41
CA GLN A 139 -27.31 -18.25 -8.30
C GLN A 139 -28.84 -18.23 -8.17
N CYS A 140 -29.50 -17.39 -8.98
CA CYS A 140 -30.94 -17.48 -9.17
C CYS A 140 -31.22 -18.64 -10.14
N GLY A 141 -31.57 -19.80 -9.57
CA GLY A 141 -32.19 -20.91 -10.31
C GLY A 141 -33.70 -20.67 -10.46
N GLU A 142 -34.19 -20.80 -11.68
CA GLU A 142 -35.61 -20.81 -12.06
C GLU A 142 -36.36 -21.99 -11.43
N GLY A 143 -37.68 -21.80 -11.23
CA GLY A 143 -38.47 -22.54 -10.25
C GLY A 143 -39.16 -23.84 -10.69
N ALA A 144 -39.75 -24.53 -9.72
CA ALA A 144 -40.92 -25.40 -9.86
C ALA A 144 -41.51 -25.72 -8.48
N ALA A 145 -42.85 -25.74 -8.39
CA ALA A 145 -43.65 -25.89 -7.19
C ALA A 145 -43.67 -27.33 -6.62
N GLY A 146 -43.83 -27.46 -5.29
CA GLY A 146 -44.17 -28.71 -4.60
C GLY A 146 -43.97 -28.62 -3.07
N THR A 147 -45.06 -28.76 -2.32
CA THR A 147 -45.19 -28.66 -0.84
C THR A 147 -44.59 -29.88 -0.08
N PRO A 148 -44.49 -29.89 1.28
CA PRO A 148 -43.34 -30.41 2.06
C PRO A 148 -43.61 -31.79 2.69
N PRO A 149 -42.63 -32.37 3.42
CA PRO A 149 -42.80 -32.38 4.88
C PRO A 149 -41.49 -32.41 5.71
N GLY A 150 -41.65 -32.21 7.03
CA GLY A 150 -40.86 -32.94 8.03
C GLY A 150 -39.76 -32.13 8.72
N GLY A 151 -40.07 -31.64 9.92
CA GLY A 151 -39.11 -31.00 10.80
C GLY A 151 -38.03 -31.95 11.32
N GLN A 152 -36.84 -31.38 11.55
CA GLN A 152 -35.91 -31.81 12.58
C GLN A 152 -35.02 -30.62 12.96
N ARG A 153 -35.01 -30.31 14.26
CA ARG A 153 -34.12 -29.34 14.90
C ARG A 153 -32.67 -29.76 14.66
N SER A 154 -31.84 -28.81 14.24
CA SER A 154 -30.38 -28.91 14.36
C SER A 154 -29.82 -27.72 15.13
N PRO A 155 -28.70 -27.90 15.84
CA PRO A 155 -28.32 -27.06 16.97
C PRO A 155 -27.56 -25.82 16.52
N SER A 156 -27.80 -24.74 17.28
CA SER A 156 -26.85 -23.67 17.63
C SER A 156 -25.56 -23.55 16.78
N ALA A 157 -25.49 -22.41 16.09
CA ALA A 157 -24.30 -21.85 15.47
C ALA A 157 -23.04 -21.98 16.35
N PRO A 158 -21.88 -22.36 15.79
CA PRO A 158 -20.60 -22.07 16.42
C PRO A 158 -20.24 -20.62 16.11
N HIS A 159 -20.40 -19.80 17.14
CA HIS A 159 -19.53 -18.67 17.50
C HIS A 159 -18.81 -17.94 16.36
N SER A 160 -19.38 -16.78 16.01
CA SER A 160 -18.64 -15.62 15.55
C SER A 160 -17.40 -15.39 16.43
N ALA A 161 -16.23 -15.57 15.85
CA ALA A 161 -14.96 -15.18 16.44
C ALA A 161 -14.97 -13.65 16.71
N PRO A 162 -14.40 -13.19 17.83
CA PRO A 162 -14.56 -11.81 18.26
C PRO A 162 -13.65 -10.87 17.44
N ALA A 163 -14.27 -9.88 16.80
CA ALA A 163 -13.61 -8.70 16.24
C ALA A 163 -13.12 -7.77 17.38
N ARG A 164 -12.10 -8.20 18.14
CA ARG A 164 -11.52 -7.42 19.23
C ARG A 164 -9.98 -7.59 19.28
N ALA A 165 -9.29 -7.04 18.29
CA ALA A 165 -7.84 -6.76 18.36
C ALA A 165 -7.39 -5.65 17.39
N GLU A 166 -7.99 -5.56 16.19
CA GLU A 166 -7.52 -4.65 15.12
C GLU A 166 -7.66 -3.14 15.44
N GLY A 167 -8.67 -2.74 16.22
CA GLY A 167 -8.93 -1.33 16.49
C GLY A 167 -7.88 -0.64 17.38
N THR A 168 -7.36 -1.36 18.38
CA THR A 168 -6.37 -0.82 19.33
C THR A 168 -4.96 -0.84 18.74
N GLU A 169 -4.60 -1.92 18.04
CA GLU A 169 -3.29 -2.03 17.37
C GLU A 169 -3.16 -1.05 16.20
N GLY A 170 -4.22 -0.86 15.41
CA GLY A 170 -4.25 0.13 14.34
C GLY A 170 -4.08 1.56 14.86
N SER A 171 -4.74 1.90 15.97
CA SER A 171 -4.60 3.21 16.62
C SER A 171 -3.18 3.45 17.14
N ARG A 172 -2.58 2.44 17.80
CA ARG A 172 -1.19 2.51 18.26
C ARG A 172 -0.20 2.67 17.11
N ARG A 173 -0.37 1.89 16.03
CA ARG A 173 0.47 1.97 14.82
C ARG A 173 0.38 3.35 14.16
N PHE A 174 -0.81 3.94 14.13
CA PHE A 174 -1.00 5.29 13.62
C PHE A 174 -0.28 6.34 14.47
N SER A 175 -0.41 6.27 15.80
CA SER A 175 0.30 7.18 16.72
C SER A 175 1.82 7.06 16.57
N GLN A 176 2.35 5.84 16.48
CA GLN A 176 3.78 5.61 16.27
C GLN A 176 4.28 6.21 14.95
N ARG A 177 3.48 6.10 13.88
CA ARG A 177 3.80 6.71 12.58
C ARG A 177 3.78 8.24 12.63
N GLN A 178 2.80 8.81 13.32
CA GLN A 178 2.70 10.24 13.57
C GLN A 178 3.96 10.76 14.29
N ASP A 179 4.33 10.13 15.40
CA ASP A 179 5.48 10.55 16.21
C ASP A 179 6.81 10.33 15.48
N CYS A 180 6.90 9.27 14.66
CA CYS A 180 8.09 9.02 13.88
C CYS A 180 8.29 10.07 12.78
N LEU A 181 7.24 10.42 12.04
CA LEU A 181 7.34 11.43 10.97
C LEU A 181 7.85 12.77 11.50
N GLU A 182 7.36 13.20 12.66
CA GLU A 182 7.82 14.42 13.31
C GLU A 182 9.29 14.32 13.71
N GLN A 183 9.70 13.24 14.39
CA GLN A 183 11.10 13.05 14.79
C GLN A 183 12.05 13.00 13.60
N LEU A 184 11.63 12.41 12.47
CA LEU A 184 12.40 12.42 11.24
C LEU A 184 12.54 13.84 10.70
N ALA A 185 11.46 14.63 10.66
CA ALA A 185 11.52 16.01 10.20
C ALA A 185 12.46 16.88 11.07
N ASP A 186 12.43 16.68 12.38
CA ASP A 186 13.33 17.36 13.32
C ASP A 186 14.78 16.94 13.09
N TRP A 187 15.03 15.65 12.89
CA TRP A 187 16.37 15.13 12.63
C TRP A 187 16.97 15.69 11.33
N PHE A 188 16.18 15.76 10.25
CA PHE A 188 16.60 16.35 8.98
C PHE A 188 16.62 17.90 9.00
N GLY A 189 16.09 18.54 10.05
CA GLY A 189 15.96 19.99 10.19
C GLY A 189 14.95 20.64 9.23
N HIS A 190 14.25 19.85 8.42
CA HIS A 190 13.19 20.24 7.50
C HIS A 190 12.38 19.00 7.13
N MET A 191 11.20 19.18 6.54
CA MET A 191 10.43 18.06 5.96
C MET A 191 10.98 17.69 4.58
N PRO A 192 11.57 16.50 4.39
CA PRO A 192 12.15 16.13 3.09
C PRO A 192 11.11 15.57 2.12
N LEU A 193 9.96 15.09 2.62
CA LEU A 193 8.90 14.50 1.80
C LEU A 193 8.33 15.55 0.85
N VAL A 194 8.13 15.14 -0.41
CA VAL A 194 7.53 15.97 -1.45
C VAL A 194 6.13 15.45 -1.74
N SER A 195 5.14 16.34 -1.77
CA SER A 195 3.78 16.00 -2.17
C SER A 195 3.64 15.84 -3.69
N SER A 196 2.71 14.98 -4.11
CA SER A 196 2.38 14.69 -5.48
C SER A 196 0.92 14.28 -5.62
N ARG A 197 0.39 14.45 -6.82
CA ARG A 197 -0.93 13.91 -7.22
C ARG A 197 -0.81 12.90 -8.37
N LEU A 198 0.42 12.50 -8.69
CA LEU A 198 0.71 11.62 -9.81
C LEU A 198 0.24 10.20 -9.52
N ARG A 199 -0.66 9.73 -10.37
CA ARG A 199 -1.15 8.37 -10.42
C ARG A 199 -1.04 7.88 -11.86
N LEU A 200 -0.53 6.66 -12.01
CA LEU A 200 -0.44 5.98 -13.30
C LEU A 200 -1.31 4.72 -13.24
N ASP A 201 -2.17 4.57 -14.23
CA ASP A 201 -3.08 3.44 -14.39
C ASP A 201 -2.70 2.67 -15.66
N PRO A 202 -2.83 1.32 -15.66
CA PRO A 202 -2.67 0.56 -16.90
C PRO A 202 -3.74 0.98 -17.90
N VAL A 203 -3.32 1.36 -19.11
CA VAL A 203 -4.25 1.63 -20.21
C VAL A 203 -4.84 0.31 -20.67
N LEU A 204 -6.17 0.26 -20.83
CA LEU A 204 -6.89 -0.85 -21.47
C LEU A 204 -6.59 -0.89 -22.97
N PHE A 205 -5.33 -1.07 -23.35
CA PHE A 205 -4.91 -1.10 -24.74
C PHE A 205 -4.89 -2.55 -25.23
N LYS A 206 -5.78 -2.88 -26.18
CA LYS A 206 -6.05 -4.22 -26.72
C LYS A 206 -6.69 -5.23 -25.74
N ASP A 207 -7.16 -4.77 -24.58
CA ASP A 207 -8.05 -5.60 -23.77
C ASP A 207 -9.30 -5.95 -24.59
N GLN A 208 -9.77 -7.20 -24.51
CA GLN A 208 -10.96 -7.68 -25.21
C GLN A 208 -12.25 -7.11 -24.58
N VAL A 209 -12.30 -5.80 -24.36
CA VAL A 209 -13.45 -5.08 -23.83
C VAL A 209 -14.67 -5.33 -24.72
N SER A 210 -14.49 -5.46 -26.03
CA SER A 210 -15.55 -5.83 -26.97
C SER A 210 -16.13 -7.24 -26.73
N VAL A 211 -15.33 -8.21 -26.28
CA VAL A 211 -15.80 -9.57 -25.96
C VAL A 211 -16.49 -9.59 -24.60
N LEU A 212 -15.96 -8.85 -23.62
CA LEU A 212 -16.60 -8.69 -22.30
C LEU A 212 -17.93 -7.91 -22.40
N ARG A 213 -18.01 -6.90 -23.28
CA ARG A 213 -19.25 -6.17 -23.59
C ARG A 213 -20.33 -7.08 -24.18
N LYS A 214 -19.96 -8.05 -25.02
CA LYS A 214 -20.89 -9.08 -25.52
C LYS A 214 -21.44 -9.98 -24.40
N LYS A 215 -20.65 -10.21 -23.34
CA LYS A 215 -21.05 -11.04 -22.19
C LYS A 215 -22.06 -10.32 -21.27
N TYR A 216 -22.02 -9.00 -21.19
CA TYR A 216 -22.91 -8.20 -20.34
C TYR A 216 -23.52 -7.00 -21.10
N PRO A 217 -24.51 -7.24 -21.98
CA PRO A 217 -25.11 -6.20 -22.83
C PRO A 217 -25.88 -5.12 -22.04
N SER A 218 -26.22 -5.40 -20.79
CA SER A 218 -27.04 -4.52 -19.92
C SER A 218 -26.25 -3.44 -19.20
N LEU A 219 -24.91 -3.44 -19.26
CA LEU A 219 -24.05 -2.43 -18.61
C LEU A 219 -24.18 -1.01 -19.20
N GLU A 220 -24.74 -0.88 -20.40
CA GLU A 220 -24.91 0.40 -21.11
C GLU A 220 -26.36 0.93 -21.06
N LYS A 221 -27.28 0.26 -20.35
CA LYS A 221 -28.63 0.79 -20.18
C LYS A 221 -28.59 1.96 -19.16
N PRO A 222 -29.09 3.15 -19.52
CA PRO A 222 -29.11 4.32 -18.65
C PRO A 222 -29.86 4.11 -17.34
#